data_AF-A0A5C7YFH3-F1
#
_entry.id   AF-A0A5C7YFH3-F1
#
_cell.length_a   1.000
_cell.length_b   1.000
_cell.length_c   1.000
_cell.angle_alpha   90.00
_cell.angle_beta   90.00
_cell.angle_gamma   90.00
#
_symmetry.space_group_name_H-M   'P 1'
#
loop_
_entity.id
_entity.type
_entity.pdbx_description
1 polymer ?
#
loop_
_entity_poly.entity_id
_entity_poly.type
_entity_poly.pdbx_seq_one_letter_code
_entity_poly.pdbx_strand_id
1 'polypeptide(L)' 'MALSATVFKVELGVSDVDHCYYADHALTVARH' A
#
# COMPACT_ATOMS: atom_id res chain seq x y z
N MET A 1 -21.04 0.28 -6.76
CA MET A 1 -19.89 1.10 -7.21
C MET A 1 -19.61 2.11 -6.11
N ALA A 2 -18.42 2.14 -5.51
CA ALA A 2 -18.12 3.06 -4.40
C ALA A 2 -18.00 4.49 -4.95
N LEU A 3 -19.11 5.23 -4.93
CA LEU A 3 -19.27 6.48 -5.66
C LEU A 3 -18.53 7.68 -5.03
N SER A 4 -17.93 7.55 -3.84
CA SER A 4 -17.31 8.67 -3.11
C SER A 4 -16.13 8.28 -2.20
N ALA A 5 -15.34 7.27 -2.56
CA ALA A 5 -14.19 6.89 -1.73
C ALA A 5 -13.05 7.92 -1.88
N THR A 6 -12.39 8.27 -0.78
CA THR A 6 -11.13 9.03 -0.84
C THR A 6 -10.00 8.08 -1.21
N VAL A 7 -9.28 8.36 -2.29
CA VAL A 7 -8.19 7.51 -2.77
C VAL A 7 -6.85 8.01 -2.24
N PHE A 8 -6.09 7.12 -1.63
CA PHE A 8 -4.73 7.35 -1.15
C PHE A 8 -3.74 6.55 -1.99
N LYS A 9 -2.67 7.21 -2.43
CA LYS A 9 -1.51 6.57 -3.06
C LYS A 9 -0.37 6.55 -2.04
N VAL A 10 0.29 5.41 -1.88
CA VAL A 10 1.39 5.23 -0.94
C VAL A 10 2.47 4.39 -1.62
N GLU A 11 3.72 4.81 -1.46
CA GLU A 11 4.88 3.94 -1.70
C GLU A 11 5.33 3.38 -0.34
N LEU A 12 5.33 2.05 -0.24
CA LEU A 12 5.68 1.32 0.97
C LEU A 12 6.92 0.50 0.71
N GLY A 13 8.04 0.88 1.32
CA GLY A 13 9.22 0.03 1.45
C GLY A 13 9.08 -0.88 2.65
N VAL A 14 9.25 -2.19 2.45
CA VAL A 14 9.26 -3.20 3.52
C VAL A 14 10.69 -3.71 3.69
N SER A 15 11.14 -3.79 4.93
CA SER A 15 12.42 -4.40 5.32
C SER A 15 12.17 -5.37 6.46
N ASP A 16 11.73 -6.57 6.12
CA ASP A 16 11.45 -7.66 7.04
C ASP A 16 12.64 -8.63 7.04
N VAL A 17 13.44 -8.55 8.11
CA VAL A 17 14.65 -9.36 8.27
C VAL A 17 14.31 -10.82 8.57
N ASP A 18 13.26 -11.05 9.36
CA ASP A 18 12.88 -12.39 9.81
C ASP A 18 12.42 -13.27 8.64
N HIS A 19 11.83 -12.63 7.62
CA HIS A 19 11.39 -13.30 6.38
C HIS A 19 12.30 -13.07 5.18
N CYS A 20 13.48 -12.44 5.36
CA CYS A 20 14.38 -12.03 4.27
C CYS A 20 13.68 -11.26 3.15
N TYR A 21 12.68 -10.46 3.49
CA TYR A 21 11.82 -9.77 2.53
C TYR A 21 12.09 -8.28 2.50
N TYR A 22 12.61 -7.84 1.36
CA TYR A 22 12.95 -6.45 1.10
C TYR A 22 12.38 -6.05 -0.25
N ALA A 23 11.37 -5.19 -0.24
CA ALA A 23 10.68 -4.80 -1.45
C ALA A 23 9.99 -3.45 -1.30
N ASP A 24 9.82 -2.77 -2.43
CA ASP A 24 9.01 -1.57 -2.54
C ASP A 24 7.66 -1.89 -3.19
N HIS A 25 6.61 -1.26 -2.68
CA HIS A 25 5.24 -1.48 -3.11
C HIS A 25 4.53 -0.16 -3.39
N ALA A 26 4.10 0.03 -4.63
CA ALA A 26 3.18 1.09 -4.99
C ALA A 26 1.73 0.64 -4.73
N LEU A 27 1.13 1.16 -3.67
CA LEU A 27 -0.22 0.80 -3.22
C LEU A 27 -1.21 1.93 -3.52
N THR A 28 -2.43 1.54 -3.89
CA THR A 28 -3.58 2.44 -4.01
C THR A 28 -4.71 1.92 -3.13
N VAL A 29 -5.13 2.73 -2.17
CA VAL A 29 -6.16 2.36 -1.18
C VAL A 29 -7.34 3.31 -1.32
N ALA A 30 -8.55 2.75 -1.39
CA ALA A 30 -9.79 3.51 -1.35
C ALA A 30 -10.40 3.42 0.04
N ARG A 31 -10.54 4.56 0.74
CA ARG A 31 -11.30 4.63 1.99
C ARG A 31 -12.73 5.04 1.68
N HIS A 32 -13.68 4.13 1.93
CA HIS A 32 -15.11 4.42 1.77
C HIS A 32 -15.55 5.52 2.74
#